data_AF-A0A6J3LS22-F1
#
_entry.id   AF-A0A6J3LS22-F1
#
_cell.length_a   1.000
_cell.length_b   1.000
_cell.length_c   1.000
_cell.angle_alpha   90.00
_cell.angle_beta   90.00
_cell.angle_gamma   90.00
#
_symmetry.space_group_name_H-M   'P 1'
#
loop_
_entity.id
_entity.type
_entity.pdbx_description
1 polymer ?
#
loop_
_entity_poly.entity_id
_entity_poly.type
_entity_poly.pdbx_seq_one_letter_code
_entity_poly.pdbx_strand_id
1 'polypeptide(L)'
;MLVNVQIVALIGALATSVAAADVYSTFYTRTGDQVGAVNYDVGNDACFQNSGADYIVFSQGGCLTCGTADGPYCLQTYKSNDCRSGGVVGSQTFKDVTFGTKYRLDDKGVANAPFHFWSTKAC
;
A
#
# COMPACT_ATOMS: atom_id res chain seq x y z
N MET A 1 52.74 5.43 -12.17
CA MET A 1 52.24 5.21 -10.80
C MET A 1 51.04 4.28 -10.90
N LEU A 2 51.18 2.99 -10.51
CA LEU A 2 50.04 2.16 -10.10
C LEU A 2 49.47 2.79 -8.80
N VAL A 3 48.20 2.69 -8.37
CA VAL A 3 47.37 1.50 -8.11
C VAL A 3 45.89 1.95 -7.99
N ASN A 4 44.98 1.05 -8.37
CA ASN A 4 43.56 0.87 -8.01
C ASN A 4 43.03 1.56 -6.72
N VAL A 5 41.72 1.87 -6.67
CA VAL A 5 40.77 1.34 -5.66
C VAL A 5 39.35 1.92 -5.83
N GLN A 6 38.41 0.99 -6.10
CA GLN A 6 37.03 0.87 -5.60
C GLN A 6 35.89 1.78 -6.13
N ILE A 7 35.05 1.15 -6.95
CA ILE A 7 33.60 0.93 -6.71
C ILE A 7 32.82 2.13 -6.15
N VAL A 8 32.01 2.76 -7.01
CA VAL A 8 30.60 3.02 -6.67
C VAL A 8 29.74 2.60 -7.85
N ALA A 9 29.64 1.28 -8.04
CA ALA A 9 28.48 0.70 -8.71
C ALA A 9 27.33 0.68 -7.69
N LEU A 10 26.61 1.80 -7.55
CA LEU A 10 25.26 1.78 -6.96
C LEU A 10 24.51 3.09 -7.23
N ILE A 11 24.14 3.33 -8.48
CA ILE A 11 22.83 3.95 -8.75
C ILE A 11 21.86 2.78 -8.95
N GLY A 12 21.78 1.95 -7.91
CA GLY A 12 20.84 0.85 -7.82
C GLY A 12 19.49 1.39 -7.42
N ALA A 13 18.52 1.23 -8.31
CA ALA A 13 17.13 0.97 -7.95
C ALA A 13 16.35 2.08 -7.21
N LEU A 14 16.29 3.30 -7.76
CA LEU A 14 15.38 4.34 -7.22
C LEU A 14 14.68 5.14 -8.33
N ALA A 15 14.08 4.46 -9.31
CA ALA A 15 12.95 5.01 -10.09
C ALA A 15 12.44 3.99 -11.12
N THR A 16 12.14 2.75 -10.72
CA THR A 16 11.06 2.03 -11.41
C THR A 16 9.77 2.33 -10.66
N SER A 17 9.39 3.60 -10.62
CA SER A 17 7.97 3.97 -10.56
C SER A 17 7.36 3.58 -11.91
N VAL A 18 7.31 2.27 -12.20
CA VAL A 18 6.34 1.76 -13.17
C VAL A 18 5.02 2.14 -12.54
N ALA A 19 4.37 3.10 -13.17
CA ALA A 19 3.22 3.78 -12.65
C ALA A 19 2.20 2.74 -12.16
N ALA A 20 2.01 2.68 -10.84
CA ALA A 20 0.80 2.17 -10.22
C ALA A 20 -0.41 3.10 -10.49
N ALA A 21 -0.23 4.10 -11.37
CA ALA A 21 -1.27 5.01 -11.79
C ALA A 21 -2.48 4.16 -12.17
N ASP A 22 -3.55 4.39 -11.43
CA ASP A 22 -4.88 3.80 -11.56
C ASP A 22 -5.18 2.58 -10.70
N VAL A 23 -4.27 2.01 -9.89
CA VAL A 23 -4.68 1.00 -8.90
C VAL A 23 -5.21 1.67 -7.64
N TYR A 24 -6.45 1.38 -7.29
CA TYR A 24 -7.12 1.93 -6.12
C TYR A 24 -7.48 0.84 -5.12
N SER A 25 -7.45 1.20 -3.84
CA SER A 25 -7.86 0.39 -2.71
C SER A 25 -9.16 0.90 -2.11
N THR A 26 -10.05 -0.03 -1.76
CA THR A 26 -11.31 0.25 -1.06
C THR A 26 -11.35 -0.62 0.19
N PHE A 27 -11.65 -0.02 1.33
CA PHE A 27 -11.63 -0.71 2.62
C PHE A 27 -13.04 -1.09 3.05
N TYR A 28 -13.17 -2.22 3.75
CA TYR A 28 -14.46 -2.73 4.20
C TYR A 28 -14.39 -3.24 5.65
N THR A 29 -15.48 -3.08 6.38
CA THR A 29 -15.69 -3.68 7.70
C THR A 29 -15.87 -5.20 7.59
N ARG A 30 -15.87 -5.89 8.73
CA ARG A 30 -16.23 -7.30 8.81
C ARG A 30 -17.60 -7.64 8.25
N THR A 31 -18.57 -6.74 8.39
CA THR A 31 -19.94 -6.90 7.88
C THR A 31 -20.06 -6.64 6.39
N GLY A 32 -19.00 -6.12 5.76
CA GLY A 32 -18.93 -5.84 4.33
C GLY A 32 -19.32 -4.43 3.94
N ASP A 33 -19.50 -3.53 4.90
CA ASP A 33 -19.74 -2.11 4.66
C ASP A 33 -18.44 -1.43 4.24
N GLN A 34 -18.50 -0.52 3.25
CA GLN A 34 -17.34 0.26 2.85
C GLN A 34 -16.94 1.22 3.98
N VAL A 35 -15.65 1.27 4.30
CA VAL A 35 -15.09 2.21 5.26
C VAL A 35 -14.59 3.45 4.53
N GLY A 36 -15.17 4.60 4.87
CA GLY A 36 -15.00 5.84 4.12
C GLY A 36 -15.85 5.88 2.84
N ALA A 37 -15.82 7.01 2.13
CA ALA A 37 -16.58 7.23 0.89
C ALA A 37 -15.69 7.33 -0.36
N VAL A 38 -14.38 7.08 -0.21
CA VAL A 38 -13.38 7.28 -1.26
C VAL A 38 -12.54 6.03 -1.46
N ASN A 39 -12.03 5.87 -2.67
CA ASN A 39 -11.02 4.86 -2.99
C ASN A 39 -9.65 5.53 -2.91
N TYR A 40 -8.66 4.82 -2.38
CA TYR A 40 -7.32 5.35 -2.17
C TYR A 40 -6.37 4.83 -3.23
N ASP A 41 -5.77 5.74 -3.99
CA ASP A 41 -4.72 5.43 -4.97
C ASP A 41 -3.51 4.82 -4.24
N VAL A 42 -3.12 3.60 -4.61
CA VAL A 42 -1.99 2.88 -4.00
C VAL A 42 -0.64 3.46 -4.44
N GLY A 43 -0.62 4.26 -5.51
CA GLY A 43 0.52 5.03 -5.96
C GLY A 43 0.67 6.39 -5.27
N ASN A 44 -0.36 6.85 -4.56
CA ASN A 44 -0.32 8.11 -3.81
C ASN A 44 0.35 7.90 -2.44
N ASP A 45 1.29 8.78 -2.11
CA ASP A 45 2.07 8.76 -0.87
C ASP A 45 1.50 9.69 0.21
N ALA A 46 0.21 10.03 0.15
CA ALA A 46 -0.48 10.78 1.19
C ALA A 46 -0.93 9.88 2.35
N CYS A 47 -0.74 10.37 3.58
CA CYS A 47 -1.33 9.75 4.77
C CYS A 47 -2.85 9.94 4.75
N PHE A 48 -3.60 8.87 5.05
CA PHE A 48 -5.06 8.93 5.10
C PHE A 48 -5.62 8.25 6.34
N GLN A 49 -6.78 8.74 6.78
CA GLN A 49 -7.50 8.19 7.92
C GLN A 49 -8.56 7.21 7.42
N ASN A 50 -8.55 5.99 7.95
CA ASN A 50 -9.57 4.98 7.67
C ASN A 50 -9.65 3.98 8.83
N SER A 51 -10.52 4.21 9.80
CA SER A 51 -10.61 3.38 11.01
C SER A 51 -11.68 2.30 10.90
N GLY A 52 -11.36 1.09 11.37
CA GLY A 52 -12.36 0.01 11.47
C GLY A 52 -12.48 -0.89 10.24
N ALA A 53 -11.45 -0.92 9.40
CA ALA A 53 -11.39 -1.85 8.27
C ALA A 53 -10.86 -3.22 8.69
N ASP A 54 -11.51 -4.29 8.21
CA ASP A 54 -11.08 -5.68 8.31
C ASP A 54 -10.62 -6.23 6.95
N TYR A 55 -11.10 -5.63 5.85
CA TYR A 55 -10.86 -6.09 4.50
C TYR A 55 -10.48 -4.94 3.57
N ILE A 56 -9.84 -5.30 2.47
CA ILE A 56 -9.46 -4.40 1.38
C ILE A 56 -9.75 -5.06 0.02
N VAL A 57 -10.19 -4.27 -0.95
CA VAL A 57 -10.39 -4.66 -2.34
C VAL A 57 -9.61 -3.72 -3.24
N PHE A 58 -8.99 -4.27 -4.28
CA PHE A 58 -8.28 -3.51 -5.30
C PHE A 58 -9.11 -3.37 -6.58
N SER A 59 -8.92 -2.26 -7.29
CA SER A 59 -9.55 -1.97 -8.59
C SER A 59 -8.57 -1.20 -9.48
N GLN A 60 -8.80 -1.20 -10.80
CA GLN A 60 -8.06 -0.33 -11.71
C GLN A 60 -8.99 0.50 -12.58
N GLY A 61 -8.86 1.83 -12.55
CA GLY A 61 -9.75 2.73 -13.30
C GLY A 61 -11.24 2.50 -13.03
N GLY A 62 -11.59 2.09 -11.80
CA GLY A 62 -12.96 1.70 -11.41
C GLY A 62 -13.40 0.30 -11.83
N CYS A 63 -12.57 -0.46 -12.55
CA CYS A 63 -12.86 -1.83 -12.93
C CYS A 63 -12.46 -2.83 -11.86
N LEU A 64 -13.41 -3.66 -11.45
CA LEU A 64 -13.22 -4.72 -10.44
C LEU A 64 -12.92 -6.10 -11.04
N THR A 65 -12.98 -6.27 -12.35
CA THR A 65 -12.79 -7.59 -13.01
C THR A 65 -11.80 -7.54 -14.17
N CYS A 66 -11.04 -6.44 -14.29
CA CYS A 66 -10.16 -6.20 -15.44
C CYS A 66 -8.80 -6.89 -15.34
N GLY A 67 -8.54 -7.65 -14.28
CA GLY A 67 -7.32 -8.45 -14.16
C GLY A 67 -6.71 -8.41 -12.77
N THR A 68 -5.39 -8.43 -12.76
CA THR A 68 -4.53 -8.52 -11.58
C THR A 68 -3.48 -7.43 -11.67
N ALA A 69 -3.09 -6.87 -10.54
CA ALA A 69 -1.91 -6.02 -10.44
C ALA A 69 -0.79 -6.74 -9.68
N ASP A 70 0.41 -6.72 -10.25
CA ASP A 70 1.54 -7.52 -9.76
C ASP A 70 2.04 -7.05 -8.38
N GLY A 71 1.92 -5.75 -8.08
CA GLY A 71 2.51 -5.17 -6.87
C GLY A 71 4.06 -5.20 -6.89
N PRO A 72 4.74 -5.11 -5.74
CA PRO A 72 4.21 -5.13 -4.38
C PRO A 72 3.61 -3.80 -3.93
N TYR A 73 2.50 -3.87 -3.19
CA TYR A 73 1.94 -2.74 -2.45
C TYR A 73 2.06 -2.98 -0.95
N CYS A 74 2.67 -2.06 -0.23
CA CYS A 74 2.79 -2.09 1.22
C CYS A 74 1.83 -1.09 1.83
N LEU A 75 0.85 -1.60 2.57
CA LEU A 75 0.00 -0.79 3.43
C LEU A 75 0.68 -0.67 4.79
N GLN A 76 1.10 0.54 5.15
CA GLN A 76 1.66 0.83 6.46
C GLN A 76 0.63 1.55 7.32
N THR A 77 0.60 1.24 8.61
CA THR A 77 -0.31 1.85 9.56
C THR A 77 0.43 2.62 10.65
N TYR A 78 -0.21 3.66 11.16
CA TYR A 78 0.39 4.62 12.08
C TYR A 78 -0.58 5.03 13.19
N LYS A 79 -0.01 5.50 14.30
CA LYS A 79 -0.78 6.04 15.43
C LYS A 79 -1.22 7.49 15.25
N SER A 80 -0.49 8.27 14.45
CA SER A 80 -0.76 9.70 14.22
C SER A 80 -1.17 9.97 12.77
N ASN A 81 -1.87 11.09 12.59
CA ASN A 81 -2.27 11.62 11.29
C ASN A 81 -1.10 12.12 10.42
N ASP A 82 0.09 12.23 11.01
CA ASP A 82 1.33 12.57 10.32
C ASP A 82 2.17 11.32 10.00
N CYS A 83 1.51 10.16 9.86
CA CYS A 83 2.06 8.84 9.51
C CYS A 83 3.56 8.67 9.82
N ARG A 84 4.43 9.12 8.91
CA ARG A 84 5.90 9.01 8.96
C ARG A 84 6.54 9.50 10.28
N SER A 85 5.99 10.50 10.96
CA SER A 85 6.55 10.98 12.24
C SER A 85 6.17 10.11 13.45
N GLY A 86 5.06 9.38 13.37
CA GLY A 86 4.51 8.57 14.47
C GLY A 86 5.09 7.16 14.58
N GLY A 87 5.87 6.72 13.59
CA GLY A 87 6.41 5.36 13.49
C GLY A 87 5.37 4.33 13.03
N VAL A 88 5.81 3.35 12.24
CA VAL A 88 4.95 2.28 11.72
C VAL A 88 4.53 1.36 12.87
N VAL A 89 3.23 1.07 12.97
CA VAL A 89 2.66 0.17 14.01
C VAL A 89 2.13 -1.14 13.45
N GLY A 90 1.96 -1.22 12.14
CA GLY A 90 1.59 -2.42 11.41
C GLY A 90 1.92 -2.23 9.93
N SER A 91 2.14 -3.34 9.23
CA SER A 91 2.41 -3.29 7.80
C SER A 91 1.97 -4.57 7.12
N GLN A 92 1.41 -4.47 5.93
CA GLN A 92 1.03 -5.63 5.13
C GLN A 92 1.37 -5.43 3.67
N THR A 93 2.08 -6.42 3.11
CA THR A 93 2.43 -6.46 1.69
C THR A 93 1.36 -7.23 0.92
N PHE A 94 0.95 -6.67 -0.20
CA PHE A 94 0.06 -7.27 -1.20
C PHE A 94 0.83 -7.45 -2.51
N LYS A 95 0.78 -8.64 -3.08
CA LYS A 95 1.37 -9.02 -4.37
C LYS A 95 0.32 -9.80 -5.15
N ASP A 96 0.38 -9.72 -6.47
CA ASP A 96 -0.52 -10.44 -7.37
C ASP A 96 -2.01 -10.22 -6.99
N VAL A 97 -2.40 -8.95 -6.80
CA VAL A 97 -3.75 -8.61 -6.35
C VAL A 97 -4.75 -8.67 -7.50
N THR A 98 -5.64 -9.64 -7.46
CA THR A 98 -6.79 -9.74 -8.37
C THR A 98 -7.82 -8.69 -8.00
N PHE A 99 -8.22 -7.87 -8.96
CA PHE A 99 -9.23 -6.86 -8.74
C PHE A 99 -10.57 -7.48 -8.30
N GLY A 100 -11.33 -6.76 -7.48
CA GLY A 100 -12.61 -7.25 -6.93
C GLY A 100 -12.51 -8.30 -5.84
N THR A 101 -11.33 -8.91 -5.64
CA THR A 101 -11.09 -9.86 -4.55
C THR A 101 -10.96 -9.14 -3.21
N LYS A 102 -11.63 -9.67 -2.18
CA LYS A 102 -11.48 -9.22 -0.79
C LYS A 102 -10.25 -9.87 -0.16
N TYR A 103 -9.31 -9.04 0.27
CA TYR A 103 -8.15 -9.44 1.06
C TYR A 103 -8.37 -9.07 2.51
N ARG A 104 -8.03 -9.98 3.43
CA ARG A 104 -8.13 -9.72 4.87
C ARG A 104 -6.92 -8.90 5.34
N LEU A 105 -7.17 -7.88 6.14
CA LEU A 105 -6.13 -7.12 6.82
C LEU A 105 -5.57 -7.90 8.01
N ASP A 106 -4.27 -7.81 8.25
CA ASP A 106 -3.61 -8.48 9.38
C ASP A 106 -4.10 -7.90 10.72
N ASP A 107 -4.57 -8.79 11.61
CA ASP A 107 -4.99 -8.42 12.97
C ASP A 107 -3.82 -7.86 13.82
N LYS A 108 -2.56 -8.01 13.37
CA LYS A 108 -1.35 -7.47 14.00
C LYS A 108 -1.08 -6.01 13.64
N GLY A 109 -2.08 -5.15 13.88
CA GLY A 109 -1.92 -3.70 13.79
C GLY A 109 -2.20 -3.10 12.41
N VAL A 110 -2.69 -3.88 11.44
CA VAL A 110 -3.17 -3.36 10.16
C VAL A 110 -4.68 -3.20 10.17
N ALA A 111 -5.39 -4.27 10.54
CA ALA A 111 -6.84 -4.23 10.74
C ALA A 111 -7.20 -3.22 11.85
N ASN A 112 -8.28 -2.47 11.64
CA ASN A 112 -8.79 -1.45 12.56
C ASN A 112 -7.84 -0.30 12.90
N ALA A 113 -6.69 -0.18 12.23
CA ALA A 113 -5.78 0.94 12.46
C ALA A 113 -6.42 2.27 12.02
N PRO A 114 -6.11 3.40 12.66
CA PRO A 114 -6.75 4.68 12.33
C PRO A 114 -6.14 5.37 11.10
N PHE A 115 -4.82 5.26 10.92
CA PHE A 115 -4.08 5.98 9.88
C PHE A 115 -3.24 5.04 9.03
N HIS A 116 -3.20 5.32 7.74
CA HIS A 116 -2.63 4.46 6.72
C HIS A 116 -1.80 5.27 5.72
N PHE A 117 -0.86 4.58 5.09
CA PHE A 117 -0.01 5.09 4.02
C PHE A 117 0.29 3.97 3.04
N TRP A 118 0.25 4.28 1.75
CA TRP A 118 0.65 3.35 0.71
C TRP A 118 2.09 3.56 0.27
N SER A 119 2.82 2.46 0.15
CA SER A 119 4.11 2.39 -0.51
C SER A 119 4.04 1.37 -1.64
N THR A 120 4.52 1.73 -2.83
CA THR A 120 4.62 0.81 -4.00
C THR A 120 5.83 -0.12 -3.93
N LYS A 121 6.47 -0.21 -2.76
CA LYS A 121 7.55 -1.15 -2.45
C LYS A 121 7.03 -2.11 -1.38
N ALA A 122 7.56 -3.33 -1.35
CA ALA A 122 7.26 -4.26 -0.27
C ALA A 122 7.67 -3.67 1.10
N CYS A 123 6.86 -3.98 2.13
CA CYS A 123 7.34 -4.03 3.49
C CYS A 123 8.25 -5.27 3.61
#